data_AF-K1SSD8-F1
#
_entry.id   AF-K1SSD8-F1
#
_cell.length_a   1.000
_cell.length_b   1.000
_cell.length_c   1.000
_cell.angle_alpha   90.00
_cell.angle_beta   90.00
_cell.angle_gamma   90.00
#
_symmetry.space_group_name_H-M   'P 1'
#
loop_
_entity.id
_entity.type
_entity.pdbx_description
1 polymer ?
#
loop_
_entity_poly.entity_id
_entity_poly.type
_entity_poly.pdbx_seq_one_letter_code
_entity_poly.pdbx_strand_id
1 'polypeptide(L)'
;YILTGYLNVPKILEVTLHNGTDPVSGKKVGLVTGDPCTFRSYEELYDAFLKQIHYFVDMKVRVSNYIDRMFAKYAPATFLSLFIDDCIAKGKDYYNCGPRYNTSYIQCTGLGTITDSLSVLKKHVFEERKFNMEQIIHATDTNFEGQEAMKQFILNRTPFFGNDDEYADRIAIQIFNDLHDAIEGKPNTKGECFHLNMLSTTCHIYF
;
A
#
# COMPACT_ATOMS: atom_id res chain seq x y z
N TYR A 1 7.78 20.15 -0.16
CA TYR A 1 8.03 18.70 -0.22
C TYR A 1 7.71 18.22 -1.63
N ILE A 2 8.46 17.24 -2.16
CA ILE A 2 8.20 16.67 -3.48
C ILE A 2 7.34 15.42 -3.27
N LEU A 3 6.19 15.37 -3.92
CA LEU A 3 5.37 14.17 -3.95
C LEU A 3 6.02 13.15 -4.90
N THR A 4 6.71 12.14 -4.35
CA THR A 4 7.39 11.12 -5.16
C THR A 4 6.46 9.97 -5.58
N GLY A 5 5.20 10.00 -5.14
CA GLY A 5 4.08 9.17 -5.63
C GLY A 5 3.42 8.29 -4.56
N TYR A 6 2.31 7.67 -4.93
CA TYR A 6 1.44 6.89 -4.06
C TYR A 6 1.78 5.38 -4.05
N LEU A 7 1.24 4.64 -3.07
CA LEU A 7 1.29 3.19 -2.95
C LEU A 7 -0.13 2.60 -3.03
N ASN A 8 -0.36 1.73 -4.02
CA ASN A 8 -1.63 1.03 -4.21
C ASN A 8 -1.66 -0.22 -3.33
N VAL A 9 -2.21 -0.13 -2.11
CA VAL A 9 -2.21 -1.24 -1.16
C VAL A 9 -3.12 -2.40 -1.60
N PRO A 10 -4.34 -2.16 -2.14
CA PRO A 10 -5.16 -3.24 -2.70
C PRO A 10 -4.46 -4.05 -3.80
N LYS A 11 -3.72 -3.39 -4.69
CA LYS A 11 -2.95 -4.08 -5.75
C LYS A 11 -1.88 -5.02 -5.19
N ILE A 12 -1.31 -4.71 -4.03
CA ILE A 12 -0.34 -5.58 -3.36
C ILE A 12 -1.01 -6.90 -2.96
N LEU A 13 -2.25 -6.89 -2.48
CA LEU A 13 -2.99 -8.11 -2.19
C LEU A 13 -3.32 -8.88 -3.47
N GLU A 14 -3.77 -8.22 -4.52
CA GLU A 14 -4.04 -8.90 -5.80
C GLU A 14 -2.78 -9.61 -6.33
N VAL A 15 -1.62 -8.96 -6.27
CA VAL A 15 -0.32 -9.55 -6.62
C VAL A 15 0.04 -10.71 -5.66
N THR A 16 -0.35 -10.64 -4.39
CA THR A 16 -0.16 -11.73 -3.42
C THR A 16 -0.98 -12.96 -3.82
N LEU A 17 -2.27 -12.76 -4.15
CA LEU A 17 -3.21 -13.78 -4.62
C LEU A 17 -2.86 -14.35 -6.01
N HIS A 18 -1.88 -13.75 -6.69
CA HIS A 18 -1.36 -14.21 -7.97
C HIS A 18 0.13 -14.56 -7.90
N ASN A 19 0.63 -14.85 -6.69
CA ASN A 19 1.98 -15.30 -6.42
C ASN A 19 3.09 -14.44 -7.07
N GLY A 20 2.90 -13.11 -7.03
CA GLY A 20 3.83 -12.11 -7.56
C GLY A 20 3.52 -11.64 -8.97
N THR A 21 2.52 -12.21 -9.65
CA THR A 21 2.10 -11.81 -10.99
C THR A 21 0.99 -10.77 -10.89
N ASP A 22 1.07 -9.72 -11.70
CA ASP A 22 -0.04 -8.80 -11.91
C ASP A 22 -0.99 -9.40 -12.96
N PRO A 23 -2.24 -9.74 -12.62
CA PRO A 23 -3.18 -10.36 -13.56
C PRO A 23 -3.56 -9.43 -14.72
N VAL A 24 -3.48 -8.10 -14.53
CA VAL A 24 -3.84 -7.12 -15.57
C VAL A 24 -2.77 -7.07 -16.67
N SER A 25 -1.49 -7.06 -16.29
CA SER A 25 -0.38 -6.98 -17.26
C SER A 25 0.22 -8.34 -17.64
N GLY A 26 -0.10 -9.41 -16.91
CA GLY A 26 0.51 -10.73 -17.04
C GLY A 26 1.99 -10.78 -16.64
N LYS A 27 2.53 -9.72 -16.03
CA LYS A 27 3.95 -9.61 -15.67
C LYS A 27 4.17 -9.96 -14.22
N LYS A 28 5.31 -10.59 -13.94
CA LYS A 28 5.81 -10.76 -12.58
C LYS A 28 6.34 -9.43 -12.05
N VAL A 29 5.63 -8.86 -11.09
CA VAL A 29 5.94 -7.54 -10.50
C VAL A 29 6.36 -7.63 -9.04
N GLY A 30 5.91 -8.66 -8.32
CA GLY A 30 6.18 -8.92 -6.91
C GLY A 30 7.01 -10.17 -6.65
N LEU A 31 7.09 -10.53 -5.37
CA LEU A 31 7.75 -11.74 -4.88
C LEU A 31 6.92 -13.00 -5.18
N VAL A 32 7.58 -14.16 -5.27
CA VAL A 32 6.92 -15.47 -5.18
C VAL A 32 6.72 -15.76 -3.70
N THR A 33 5.50 -15.62 -3.20
CA THR A 33 5.20 -15.74 -1.76
C THR A 33 4.51 -17.05 -1.40
N GLY A 34 4.16 -17.86 -2.39
CA GLY A 34 3.45 -19.13 -2.24
C GLY A 34 2.22 -19.16 -3.13
N ASP A 35 1.76 -20.37 -3.46
CA ASP A 35 0.45 -20.53 -4.09
C ASP A 35 -0.63 -20.27 -3.04
N PRO A 36 -1.50 -19.26 -3.21
CA PRO A 36 -2.52 -18.91 -2.24
C PRO A 36 -3.51 -20.05 -1.96
N CYS A 37 -3.73 -20.97 -2.92
CA CYS A 37 -4.58 -22.14 -2.72
C CYS A 37 -3.98 -23.16 -1.75
N THR A 38 -2.69 -23.02 -1.42
CA THR A 38 -1.99 -23.90 -0.48
C THR A 38 -1.92 -23.36 0.95
N PHE A 39 -2.29 -22.09 1.17
CA PHE A 39 -2.31 -21.49 2.49
C PHE A 39 -3.37 -22.15 3.38
N ARG A 40 -2.97 -22.53 4.59
CA ARG A 40 -3.81 -23.26 5.56
C ARG A 40 -4.44 -22.37 6.61
N SER A 41 -3.95 -21.14 6.76
CA SER A 41 -4.49 -20.17 7.70
C SER A 41 -4.47 -18.75 7.13
N TYR A 42 -5.25 -17.87 7.75
CA TYR A 42 -5.26 -16.44 7.40
C TYR A 42 -3.89 -15.80 7.65
N GLU A 43 -3.18 -16.24 8.68
CA GLU A 43 -1.85 -15.76 9.03
C GLU A 43 -0.82 -16.09 7.94
N GLU A 44 -0.88 -17.27 7.32
CA GLU A 44 0.00 -17.61 6.18
C GLU A 44 -0.24 -16.69 4.98
N LEU A 45 -1.51 -16.38 4.67
CA LEU A 45 -1.87 -15.39 3.65
C LEU A 45 -1.38 -13.99 4.03
N TYR A 46 -1.59 -13.58 5.28
CA TYR A 46 -1.21 -12.25 5.76
C TYR A 46 0.31 -12.08 5.74
N ASP A 47 1.08 -13.10 6.12
CA ASP A 47 2.54 -13.12 6.02
C ASP A 47 3.03 -13.00 4.58
N ALA A 48 2.34 -13.64 3.62
CA ALA A 48 2.62 -13.48 2.20
C ALA A 48 2.36 -12.04 1.72
N PHE A 49 1.24 -11.44 2.14
CA PHE A 49 0.91 -10.05 1.87
C PHE A 49 1.92 -9.08 2.47
N LEU A 50 2.34 -9.30 3.72
CA LEU A 50 3.32 -8.46 4.42
C LEU A 50 4.70 -8.51 3.73
N LYS A 51 5.13 -9.69 3.24
CA LYS A 51 6.34 -9.81 2.42
C LYS A 51 6.26 -8.95 1.15
N GLN A 52 5.10 -8.90 0.49
CA GLN A 52 4.91 -8.02 -0.66
C GLN A 52 4.94 -6.54 -0.26
N ILE A 53 4.30 -6.15 0.85
CA ILE A 53 4.38 -4.77 1.38
C ILE A 53 5.84 -4.35 1.53
N HIS A 54 6.65 -5.13 2.24
CA HIS A 54 8.06 -4.78 2.46
C HIS A 54 8.83 -4.64 1.14
N TYR A 55 8.61 -5.56 0.19
CA TYR A 55 9.24 -5.51 -1.12
C TYR A 55 8.89 -4.22 -1.89
N PHE A 56 7.61 -3.85 -1.95
CA PHE A 56 7.18 -2.65 -2.68
C PHE A 56 7.57 -1.35 -1.96
N VAL A 57 7.53 -1.33 -0.63
CA VAL A 57 8.01 -0.17 0.16
C VAL A 57 9.51 0.04 -0.04
N ASP A 58 10.33 -1.02 0.02
CA ASP A 58 11.78 -0.90 -0.22
C ASP A 58 12.11 -0.45 -1.64
N MET A 59 11.34 -0.92 -2.64
CA MET A 59 11.43 -0.40 -4.01
C MET A 59 11.07 1.08 -4.07
N LYS A 60 9.95 1.47 -3.43
CA LYS A 60 9.44 2.84 -3.41
C LYS A 60 10.41 3.81 -2.74
N VAL A 61 11.04 3.44 -1.63
CA VAL A 61 12.05 4.26 -0.94
C VAL A 61 13.25 4.51 -1.85
N ARG A 62 13.77 3.48 -2.53
CA ARG A 62 14.90 3.62 -3.46
C ARG A 62 14.56 4.57 -4.61
N VAL A 63 13.40 4.40 -5.24
CA VAL A 63 12.95 5.25 -6.35
C VAL A 63 12.70 6.69 -5.88
N SER A 64 12.07 6.87 -4.71
CA SER A 64 11.81 8.20 -4.15
C SER A 64 13.10 8.95 -3.83
N ASN A 65 14.08 8.27 -3.24
CA ASN A 65 15.39 8.85 -2.97
C ASN A 65 16.12 9.25 -4.26
N TYR A 66 16.03 8.44 -5.32
CA TYR A 66 16.57 8.80 -6.62
C TYR A 66 15.90 10.07 -7.19
N ILE A 67 14.57 10.13 -7.17
CA ILE A 67 13.80 11.29 -7.64
C ILE A 67 14.17 12.56 -6.85
N ASP A 68 14.24 12.47 -5.52
CA ASP A 68 14.63 13.58 -4.65
C ASP A 68 16.01 14.14 -5.05
N ARG A 69 17.01 13.28 -5.32
CA ARG A 69 18.33 13.73 -5.79
C ARG A 69 18.28 14.37 -7.17
N MET A 70 17.41 13.88 -8.06
CA MET A 70 17.25 14.48 -9.39
C MET A 70 16.66 15.89 -9.29
N PHE A 71 15.61 16.09 -8.49
CA PHE A 71 15.05 17.43 -8.28
C PHE A 71 16.06 18.38 -7.63
N ALA A 72 16.76 17.93 -6.58
CA ALA A 72 17.79 18.73 -5.91
C ALA A 72 18.91 19.20 -6.87
N LYS A 73 19.23 18.39 -7.90
CA LYS A 73 20.30 18.69 -8.86
C LYS A 73 19.83 19.48 -10.08
N TYR A 74 18.67 19.13 -10.62
CA TYR A 74 18.23 19.59 -11.94
C TYR A 74 17.05 20.55 -11.92
N ALA A 75 16.30 20.63 -10.81
CA ALA A 75 15.13 21.50 -10.70
C ALA A 75 15.06 22.20 -9.32
N PRO A 76 16.12 22.93 -8.90
CA PRO A 76 16.10 23.65 -7.63
C PRO A 76 15.00 24.71 -7.60
N ALA A 77 14.30 24.84 -6.47
CA ALA A 77 13.25 25.83 -6.28
C ALA A 77 13.81 27.13 -5.66
N THR A 78 14.64 27.83 -6.43
CA THR A 78 15.38 29.01 -5.95
C THR A 78 14.46 30.12 -5.44
N PHE A 79 13.35 30.39 -6.14
CA PHE A 79 12.38 31.41 -5.70
C PHE A 79 11.69 31.03 -4.39
N LEU A 80 11.28 29.76 -4.24
CA LEU A 80 10.69 29.27 -2.99
C LEU A 80 11.68 29.38 -1.82
N SER A 81 12.97 29.12 -2.08
CA SER A 81 14.03 29.20 -1.08
C SER A 81 14.19 30.59 -0.45
N LEU A 82 13.71 31.66 -1.09
CA LEU A 82 13.74 33.02 -0.53
C LEU A 82 12.75 33.22 0.63
N PHE A 83 11.70 32.40 0.70
CA PHE A 83 10.58 32.55 1.64
C PHE A 83 10.53 31.47 2.71
N ILE A 84 11.47 30.53 2.71
CA ILE A 84 11.50 29.41 3.65
C ILE A 84 12.68 29.58 4.58
N ASP A 85 12.39 29.52 5.89
CA ASP A 85 13.38 29.67 6.94
C ASP A 85 14.56 28.72 6.77
N ASP A 86 15.73 29.26 7.11
CA ASP A 86 17.06 28.63 7.08
C ASP A 86 17.63 28.28 5.70
N CYS A 87 16.87 28.38 4.59
CA CYS A 87 17.41 28.15 3.25
C CYS A 87 18.57 29.12 2.91
N ILE A 88 18.35 30.42 3.11
CA ILE A 88 19.37 31.46 2.90
C ILE A 88 20.53 31.29 3.88
N ALA A 89 20.23 31.11 5.18
CA ALA A 89 21.25 30.97 6.22
C ALA A 89 22.15 29.75 5.99
N LYS A 90 21.62 28.64 5.45
CA LYS A 90 22.38 27.43 5.11
C LYS A 90 23.02 27.48 3.72
N GLY A 91 22.69 28.47 2.89
CA GLY A 91 23.11 28.52 1.48
C GLY A 91 22.64 27.31 0.67
N LYS A 92 21.45 26.77 0.98
CA LYS A 92 20.91 25.55 0.39
C LYS A 92 19.51 25.78 -0.17
N ASP A 93 19.27 25.20 -1.35
CA ASP A 93 17.95 25.20 -1.99
C ASP A 93 16.92 24.40 -1.19
N TYR A 94 15.66 24.77 -1.34
CA TYR A 94 14.50 24.11 -0.72
C TYR A 94 14.49 22.59 -0.93
N TYR A 95 14.75 22.11 -2.15
CA TYR A 95 14.79 20.66 -2.44
C TYR A 95 16.09 19.98 -2.03
N ASN A 96 17.12 20.75 -1.67
CA ASN A 96 18.42 20.24 -1.25
C ASN A 96 18.73 20.57 0.22
N CYS A 97 17.76 20.29 1.10
CA CYS A 97 17.89 20.40 2.57
C CYS A 97 18.06 21.84 3.09
N GLY A 98 17.54 22.84 2.38
CA GLY A 98 17.46 24.22 2.86
C GLY A 98 16.54 24.42 4.08
N PRO A 99 15.30 23.89 4.10
CA PRO A 99 14.36 24.15 5.18
C PRO A 99 14.87 23.68 6.55
N ARG A 100 14.34 24.28 7.62
CA ARG A 100 14.60 23.83 9.01
C ARG A 100 14.29 22.36 9.24
N TYR A 101 13.14 21.91 8.72
CA TYR A 101 12.62 20.54 8.83
C TYR A 101 12.31 19.97 7.45
N ASN A 102 12.65 18.71 7.20
CA ASN A 102 12.59 18.08 5.88
C ASN A 102 11.84 16.74 5.91
N THR A 103 10.52 16.79 6.02
CA THR A 103 9.68 15.59 6.04
C THR A 103 9.55 14.95 4.66
N SER A 104 9.60 13.62 4.63
CA SER A 104 9.29 12.81 3.43
C SER A 104 8.18 11.82 3.75
N TYR A 105 7.23 11.64 2.83
CA TYR A 105 6.09 10.75 3.03
C TYR A 105 5.96 9.71 1.91
N ILE A 106 5.40 8.55 2.25
CA ILE A 106 4.80 7.62 1.29
C ILE A 106 3.29 7.65 1.51
N GLN A 107 2.54 8.04 0.48
CA GLN A 107 1.08 8.11 0.52
C GLN A 107 0.49 6.74 0.19
N CYS A 108 -0.04 6.05 1.19
CA CYS A 108 -0.76 4.81 1.00
C CYS A 108 -2.23 5.10 0.63
N THR A 109 -2.79 4.28 -0.26
CA THR A 109 -4.17 4.42 -0.75
C THR A 109 -4.90 3.07 -0.67
N GLY A 110 -6.19 3.12 -0.34
CA GLY A 110 -7.09 1.96 -0.40
C GLY A 110 -7.27 1.20 0.90
N LEU A 111 -7.08 1.83 2.08
CA LEU A 111 -7.21 1.19 3.40
C LEU A 111 -8.55 0.46 3.58
N GLY A 112 -9.67 1.08 3.21
CA GLY A 112 -10.99 0.43 3.28
C GLY A 112 -11.07 -0.81 2.40
N THR A 113 -10.71 -0.68 1.12
CA THR A 113 -10.72 -1.79 0.15
C THR A 113 -9.86 -2.97 0.61
N ILE A 114 -8.64 -2.73 1.09
CA ILE A 114 -7.77 -3.82 1.56
C ILE A 114 -8.31 -4.46 2.84
N THR A 115 -8.84 -3.66 3.76
CA THR A 115 -9.43 -4.16 5.02
C THR A 115 -10.62 -5.08 4.73
N ASP A 116 -11.56 -4.62 3.91
CA ASP A 116 -12.75 -5.38 3.55
C ASP A 116 -12.38 -6.64 2.79
N SER A 117 -11.42 -6.56 1.86
CA SER A 117 -10.93 -7.73 1.11
C SER A 117 -10.31 -8.78 2.02
N LEU A 118 -9.49 -8.36 2.99
CA LEU A 118 -8.92 -9.28 3.98
C LEU A 118 -9.97 -9.80 4.97
N SER A 119 -10.99 -9.01 5.31
CA SER A 119 -12.14 -9.46 6.10
C SER A 119 -12.91 -10.57 5.41
N VAL A 120 -13.15 -10.44 4.09
CA VAL A 120 -13.76 -11.50 3.26
C VAL A 120 -12.94 -12.78 3.31
N LEU A 121 -11.63 -12.69 3.06
CA LEU A 121 -10.75 -13.86 3.03
C LEU A 121 -10.67 -14.53 4.41
N LYS A 122 -10.46 -13.75 5.48
CA LYS A 122 -10.40 -14.27 6.85
C LYS A 122 -11.68 -15.01 7.22
N LYS A 123 -12.82 -14.35 7.05
CA LYS A 123 -14.12 -14.88 7.48
C LYS A 123 -14.56 -16.05 6.62
N HIS A 124 -14.63 -15.87 5.30
CA HIS A 124 -15.33 -16.81 4.43
C HIS A 124 -14.43 -17.93 3.90
N VAL A 125 -13.11 -17.72 3.82
CA VAL A 125 -12.18 -18.74 3.34
C VAL A 125 -11.58 -19.55 4.50
N PHE A 126 -11.09 -18.87 5.54
CA PHE A 126 -10.34 -19.53 6.62
C PHE A 126 -11.21 -19.94 7.82
N GLU A 127 -12.09 -19.05 8.30
CA GLU A 127 -12.90 -19.30 9.51
C GLU A 127 -14.16 -20.13 9.20
N GLU A 128 -15.08 -19.60 8.40
CA GLU A 128 -16.36 -20.26 8.07
C GLU A 128 -16.23 -21.28 6.94
N ARG A 129 -15.16 -21.20 6.13
CA ARG A 129 -14.90 -22.07 4.98
C ARG A 129 -16.08 -22.19 4.02
N LYS A 130 -16.81 -21.08 3.84
CA LYS A 130 -17.96 -20.97 2.95
C LYS A 130 -17.54 -21.06 1.48
N PHE A 131 -16.36 -20.52 1.17
CA PHE A 131 -15.70 -20.58 -0.12
C PHE A 131 -14.27 -21.08 0.08
N ASN A 132 -13.68 -21.71 -0.94
CA ASN A 132 -12.25 -21.96 -0.96
C ASN A 132 -11.50 -20.81 -1.67
N MET A 133 -10.17 -20.77 -1.55
CA MET A 133 -9.36 -19.70 -2.14
C MET A 133 -9.49 -19.65 -3.68
N GLU A 134 -9.49 -20.81 -4.35
CA GLU A 134 -9.63 -20.91 -5.80
C GLU A 134 -10.94 -20.30 -6.30
N GLN A 135 -12.05 -20.53 -5.58
CA GLN A 135 -13.35 -19.95 -5.88
C GLN A 135 -13.33 -18.42 -5.79
N ILE A 136 -12.70 -17.85 -4.75
CA ILE A 136 -12.60 -16.39 -4.60
C ILE A 136 -11.73 -15.80 -5.72
N ILE A 137 -10.57 -16.38 -6.00
CA ILE A 137 -9.68 -15.92 -7.07
C ILE A 137 -10.39 -15.99 -8.43
N HIS A 138 -11.01 -17.12 -8.73
CA HIS A 138 -11.77 -17.28 -9.97
C HIS A 138 -12.92 -16.27 -10.07
N ALA A 139 -13.65 -16.03 -8.98
CA ALA A 139 -14.70 -15.02 -8.93
C ALA A 139 -14.15 -13.62 -9.22
N THR A 140 -13.02 -13.24 -8.63
CA THR A 140 -12.42 -11.91 -8.88
C THR A 140 -11.88 -11.77 -10.30
N ASP A 141 -11.23 -12.81 -10.82
CA ASP A 141 -10.64 -12.80 -12.17
C ASP A 141 -11.69 -12.71 -13.27
N THR A 142 -12.87 -13.27 -13.02
CA THR A 142 -14.03 -13.23 -13.93
C THR A 142 -14.99 -12.09 -13.60
N ASN A 143 -14.60 -11.15 -12.71
CA ASN A 143 -15.47 -10.05 -12.26
C ASN A 143 -16.86 -10.51 -11.78
N PHE A 144 -16.88 -11.64 -11.07
CA PHE A 144 -18.05 -12.34 -10.54
C PHE A 144 -19.07 -12.77 -11.60
N GLU A 145 -18.67 -12.91 -12.87
CA GLU A 145 -19.55 -13.40 -13.93
C GLU A 145 -20.10 -14.80 -13.59
N GLY A 146 -21.43 -14.94 -13.61
CA GLY A 146 -22.10 -16.19 -13.21
C GLY A 146 -22.07 -16.49 -11.70
N GLN A 147 -21.50 -15.62 -10.87
CA GLN A 147 -21.32 -15.82 -9.42
C GLN A 147 -22.00 -14.74 -8.56
N GLU A 148 -23.08 -14.14 -9.06
CA GLU A 148 -23.80 -13.05 -8.37
C GLU A 148 -24.27 -13.45 -6.96
N ALA A 149 -24.69 -14.71 -6.76
CA ALA A 149 -25.06 -15.21 -5.44
C ALA A 149 -23.90 -15.16 -4.43
N MET A 150 -22.67 -15.47 -4.87
CA MET A 150 -21.47 -15.35 -4.05
C MET A 150 -21.20 -13.88 -3.73
N LYS A 151 -21.24 -13.00 -4.74
CA LYS A 151 -21.04 -11.56 -4.57
C LYS A 151 -22.02 -10.95 -3.57
N GLN A 152 -23.31 -11.24 -3.71
CA GLN A 152 -24.34 -10.76 -2.79
C GLN A 152 -24.16 -11.32 -1.38
N PHE A 153 -23.77 -12.59 -1.25
CA PHE A 153 -23.47 -13.15 0.05
C PHE A 153 -22.31 -12.41 0.73
N ILE A 154 -21.19 -12.22 0.01
CA ILE A 154 -20.02 -11.48 0.50
C ILE A 154 -20.41 -10.06 0.93
N LEU A 155 -21.13 -9.31 0.08
CA LEU A 155 -21.50 -7.93 0.37
C LEU A 155 -22.41 -7.77 1.60
N ASN A 156 -23.27 -8.75 1.88
CA ASN A 156 -24.28 -8.64 2.93
C ASN A 156 -23.94 -9.44 4.21
N ARG A 157 -22.92 -10.30 4.19
CA ARG A 157 -22.56 -11.20 5.30
C ARG A 157 -21.11 -11.07 5.78
N THR A 158 -20.39 -10.06 5.30
CA THR A 158 -19.03 -9.73 5.76
C THR A 158 -19.05 -8.48 6.66
N PRO A 159 -18.34 -8.48 7.79
CA PRO A 159 -18.03 -7.25 8.53
C PRO A 159 -17.14 -6.35 7.68
N PHE A 160 -17.60 -5.14 7.39
CA PHE A 160 -16.83 -4.15 6.63
C PHE A 160 -16.44 -2.96 7.49
N PHE A 161 -15.29 -2.38 7.15
CA PHE A 161 -14.68 -1.25 7.83
C PHE A 161 -15.60 -0.03 7.84
N GLY A 162 -15.54 0.75 8.92
CA GLY A 162 -16.32 1.98 9.07
C GLY A 162 -17.74 1.79 9.63
N ASN A 163 -18.02 0.62 10.22
CA ASN A 163 -19.30 0.31 10.86
C ASN A 163 -19.21 0.10 12.39
N ASP A 164 -18.09 0.49 13.03
CA ASP A 164 -17.82 0.22 14.46
C ASP A 164 -17.87 -1.28 14.78
N ASP A 165 -17.37 -2.10 13.85
CA ASP A 165 -17.29 -3.55 14.00
C ASP A 165 -15.83 -3.94 14.26
N GLU A 166 -15.58 -4.42 15.47
CA GLU A 166 -14.24 -4.76 15.95
C GLU A 166 -13.55 -5.81 15.05
N TYR A 167 -14.30 -6.66 14.35
CA TYR A 167 -13.73 -7.65 13.43
C TYR A 167 -12.97 -6.99 12.27
N ALA A 168 -13.62 -6.05 11.58
CA ALA A 168 -13.02 -5.35 10.45
C ALA A 168 -12.03 -4.27 10.92
N ASP A 169 -12.34 -3.58 12.01
CA ASP A 169 -11.49 -2.50 12.53
C ASP A 169 -10.15 -3.03 13.04
N ARG A 170 -10.11 -4.23 13.64
CA ARG A 170 -8.84 -4.89 14.00
C ARG A 170 -7.96 -5.19 12.79
N ILE A 171 -8.57 -5.56 11.65
CA ILE A 171 -7.83 -5.79 10.40
C ILE A 171 -7.28 -4.45 9.88
N ALA A 172 -8.09 -3.38 9.89
CA ALA A 172 -7.62 -2.05 9.49
C ALA A 172 -6.44 -1.55 10.35
N ILE A 173 -6.53 -1.74 11.68
CA ILE A 173 -5.46 -1.39 12.62
C ILE A 173 -4.18 -2.19 12.32
N GLN A 174 -4.31 -3.49 12.09
CA GLN A 174 -3.18 -4.35 11.75
C GLN A 174 -2.46 -3.85 10.48
N ILE A 175 -3.23 -3.62 9.41
CA ILE A 175 -2.69 -3.13 8.13
C ILE A 175 -2.04 -1.75 8.29
N PHE A 176 -2.67 -0.84 9.02
CA PHE A 176 -2.13 0.48 9.27
C PHE A 176 -0.79 0.41 10.02
N ASN A 177 -0.73 -0.39 11.09
CA ASN A 177 0.48 -0.58 11.88
C ASN A 177 1.60 -1.22 11.05
N ASP A 178 1.30 -2.24 10.25
CA ASP A 178 2.31 -2.90 9.42
C ASP A 178 2.82 -2.00 8.29
N LEU A 179 1.96 -1.16 7.71
CA LEU A 179 2.40 -0.12 6.76
C LEU A 179 3.25 0.94 7.46
N HIS A 180 2.85 1.35 8.66
CA HIS A 180 3.61 2.30 9.48
C HIS A 180 5.00 1.72 9.75
N ASP A 181 5.11 0.50 10.27
CA ASP A 181 6.37 -0.14 10.62
C ASP A 181 7.25 -0.42 9.39
N ALA A 182 6.64 -0.67 8.23
CA ALA A 182 7.38 -0.83 6.98
C ALA A 182 8.00 0.49 6.46
N ILE A 183 7.40 1.65 6.75
CA ILE A 183 7.74 2.95 6.15
C ILE A 183 8.48 3.85 7.13
N GLU A 184 8.01 3.93 8.36
CA GLU A 184 8.48 4.85 9.40
C GLU A 184 9.97 4.62 9.68
N GLY A 185 10.74 5.70 9.76
CA GLY A 185 12.17 5.62 10.07
C GLY A 185 13.07 5.19 8.90
N LYS A 186 12.52 4.80 7.74
CA LYS A 186 13.35 4.50 6.55
C LYS A 186 14.15 5.75 6.13
N PRO A 187 15.45 5.65 5.82
CA PRO A 187 16.29 6.81 5.57
C PRO A 187 15.93 7.52 4.26
N ASN A 188 15.97 8.86 4.29
CA ASN A 188 15.82 9.70 3.11
C ASN A 188 17.14 10.42 2.75
N THR A 189 17.16 11.13 1.63
CA THR A 189 18.37 11.83 1.14
C THR A 189 18.63 13.19 1.80
N LYS A 190 17.79 13.57 2.78
CA LYS A 190 17.78 14.88 3.42
C LYS A 190 18.25 14.83 4.89
N GLY A 191 18.74 13.67 5.34
CA GLY A 191 19.19 13.46 6.72
C GLY A 191 18.05 13.22 7.72
N GLU A 192 16.83 13.01 7.22
CA GLU A 192 15.65 12.62 8.01
C GLU A 192 15.13 11.26 7.53
N CYS A 193 13.93 10.87 7.95
CA CYS A 193 13.29 9.62 7.56
C CYS A 193 12.03 9.83 6.69
N PHE A 194 11.53 8.73 6.15
CA PHE A 194 10.19 8.64 5.60
C PHE A 194 9.18 8.43 6.72
N HIS A 195 7.97 8.96 6.48
CA HIS A 195 6.80 8.80 7.33
C HIS A 195 5.62 8.27 6.52
N LEU A 196 4.71 7.57 7.19
CA LEU A 196 3.45 7.14 6.59
C LEU A 196 2.48 8.33 6.43
N ASN A 197 1.74 8.33 5.32
CA ASN A 197 0.56 9.18 5.15
C ASN A 197 -0.54 8.39 4.42
N MET A 198 -1.80 8.68 4.69
CA MET A 198 -2.98 8.09 4.04
C MET A 198 -3.74 9.19 3.31
N LEU A 199 -3.50 9.33 2.00
CA LEU A 199 -4.24 10.25 1.14
C LEU A 199 -4.26 9.71 -0.29
N SER A 200 -5.35 9.95 -1.02
CA SER A 200 -5.50 9.47 -2.40
C SER A 200 -5.52 10.57 -3.45
N THR A 201 -5.88 11.81 -3.10
CA THR A 201 -6.22 12.85 -4.10
C THR A 201 -7.28 12.28 -5.06
N THR A 202 -6.89 11.92 -6.28
CA THR A 202 -7.72 11.22 -7.28
C THR A 202 -7.08 9.93 -7.77
N CYS A 203 -5.92 9.52 -7.22
CA CYS A 203 -5.22 8.32 -7.66
C CYS A 203 -6.00 7.04 -7.38
N HIS A 204 -6.94 7.06 -6.42
CA HIS A 204 -7.87 5.96 -6.14
C HIS A 204 -8.81 5.63 -7.31
N ILE A 205 -8.91 6.49 -8.34
CA ILE A 205 -9.62 6.20 -9.58
C ILE A 205 -8.72 5.46 -10.59
N TYR A 206 -7.42 5.76 -10.58
CA TYR A 206 -6.42 5.10 -11.44
C TYR A 206 -5.98 3.75 -10.88
N PHE A 207 -5.83 3.69 -9.55
CA PHE A 207 -5.47 2.51 -8.77
C PHE A 207 -6.61 1.52 -8.66
#